data_AF-A0A960L530-F1
#
_entry.id   AF-A0A960L530-F1
#
_cell.length_a   1.000
_cell.length_b   1.000
_cell.length_c   1.000
_cell.angle_alpha   90.00
_cell.angle_beta   90.00
_cell.angle_gamma   90.00
#
_symmetry.space_group_name_H-M   'P 1'
#
loop_
_entity.id
_entity.type
_entity.pdbx_description
1 polymer ?
#
loop_
_entity_poly.entity_id
_entity_poly.type
_entity_poly.pdbx_seq_one_letter_code
_entity_poly.pdbx_strand_id
1 'polypeptide(L)' 'LYSKGESEVIVGKALKERREDAVLATKVFFPMGDGPNRKGLSRKAIHEQIEHSLRRL' A
#
# COMPACT_ATOMS: atom_id res chain seq x y z
N LEU A 1 -2.97 -10.30 -3.34
CA LEU A 1 -1.61 -9.76 -3.08
C LEU A 1 -1.37 -9.82 -1.57
N TYR A 2 -0.13 -10.10 -1.12
CA TYR A 2 0.21 -10.54 0.25
C TYR A 2 -0.77 -10.06 1.33
N SER A 3 -1.56 -11.02 1.84
CA SER A 3 -2.49 -10.86 2.96
C SER A 3 -3.37 -9.59 2.94
N LYS A 4 -3.81 -9.12 1.75
CA LYS A 4 -4.67 -7.92 1.60
C LYS A 4 -4.11 -6.64 2.24
N GLY A 5 -2.78 -6.48 2.27
CA GLY A 5 -2.10 -5.30 2.80
C GLY A 5 -1.56 -5.47 4.23
N GLU A 6 -1.76 -6.61 4.88
CA GLU A 6 -1.18 -6.89 6.21
C GLU A 6 0.36 -6.82 6.21
N SER A 7 1.00 -7.19 5.09
CA SER A 7 2.45 -7.03 4.94
C SER A 7 2.91 -5.58 5.11
N GLU A 8 2.12 -4.60 4.65
CA GLU A 8 2.45 -3.18 4.82
C GLU A 8 2.34 -2.79 6.29
N VAL A 9 1.35 -3.31 7.02
CA VAL A 9 1.20 -3.07 8.47
C VAL A 9 2.37 -3.64 9.27
N ILE A 10 2.83 -4.85 8.93
CA ILE A 10 3.99 -5.46 9.60
C ILE A 10 5.26 -4.65 9.33
N VAL A 11 5.49 -4.25 8.07
CA VAL A 11 6.65 -3.44 7.68
C VAL A 11 6.60 -2.06 8.34
N GLY A 12 5.45 -1.40 8.37
CA GLY A 12 5.26 -0.12 9.05
C GLY A 12 5.62 -0.18 10.53
N LYS A 13 5.13 -1.20 11.24
CA LYS A 13 5.51 -1.45 12.64
C LYS A 13 7.01 -1.67 12.82
N ALA A 14 7.65 -2.40 11.92
CA ALA A 14 9.08 -2.68 11.99
C ALA A 14 9.95 -1.45 11.70
N LEU A 15 9.48 -0.53 10.84
CA LEU A 15 10.23 0.65 10.42
C LEU A 15 9.90 1.92 11.21
N LYS A 16 8.93 1.90 12.13
CA LYS A 16 8.40 3.09 12.81
C LYS A 16 9.47 4.06 13.35
N GLU A 17 10.48 3.55 14.08
CA GLU A 17 11.53 4.37 14.68
C GLU A 17 12.79 4.51 13.78
N ARG A 18 12.78 3.89 12.60
CA ARG A 18 13.93 3.80 11.69
C ARG A 18 13.52 4.07 10.24
N ARG A 19 12.53 4.95 10.06
CA ARG A 19 11.92 5.18 8.74
C ARG A 19 12.97 5.63 7.72
N GLU A 20 13.89 6.51 8.13
CA GLU A 20 14.92 7.07 7.25
C GLU A 20 16.03 6.07 6.88
N ASP A 21 16.15 4.96 7.60
CA ASP A 21 17.19 3.96 7.37
C ASP A 21 16.88 3.03 6.17
N ALA A 22 15.67 3.13 5.60
CA ALA A 22 15.19 2.22 4.57
C ALA A 22 14.56 2.92 3.37
N VAL A 23 14.89 2.41 2.18
CA VAL A 23 14.13 2.69 0.96
C VAL A 23 12.95 1.73 0.87
N LEU A 24 11.75 2.27 1.02
CA LEU A 24 10.52 1.49 1.01
C LEU A 24 9.88 1.49 -0.38
N ALA A 25 9.61 0.30 -0.92
CA ALA A 25 8.91 0.12 -2.18
C ALA A 25 7.68 -0.78 -2.01
N THR A 26 6.50 -0.27 -2.38
CA THR A 26 5.24 -1.03 -2.46
C THR A 26 4.66 -0.95 -3.88
N LYS A 27 3.64 -1.75 -4.18
CA LYS A 27 3.10 -1.94 -5.53
C LYS A 27 1.58 -1.87 -5.52
N VAL A 28 1.02 -1.30 -6.56
CA VAL A 28 -0.43 -1.17 -6.79
C VAL A 28 -0.75 -1.79 -8.15
N PHE A 29 -1.90 -2.47 -8.27
CA PHE A 29 -2.48 -2.96 -9.54
C PHE A 29 -3.64 -3.91 -9.24
N PHE A 30 -3.38 -4.87 -8.36
CA PHE A 30 -4.32 -5.94 -8.06
C PHE A 30 -5.51 -5.43 -7.25
N PRO A 31 -6.67 -6.10 -7.33
CA PRO A 31 -7.83 -5.74 -6.53
C PRO A 31 -7.54 -5.71 -5.02
N MET A 32 -7.81 -4.58 -4.38
CA MET A 32 -7.70 -4.36 -2.92
C MET A 32 -9.07 -4.13 -2.26
N GLY A 33 -10.14 -4.58 -2.91
CA GLY A 33 -11.54 -4.44 -2.50
C GLY A 33 -12.47 -4.43 -3.70
N ASP A 34 -13.76 -4.23 -3.45
CA ASP A 34 -14.79 -4.24 -4.47
C ASP A 34 -15.03 -2.85 -5.07
N GLY A 35 -15.34 -2.79 -6.37
CA GLY A 35 -15.70 -1.57 -7.07
C GLY A 35 -14.66 -1.09 -8.11
N PRO A 36 -15.05 -0.10 -8.95
CA PRO A 36 -14.32 0.25 -10.16
C PRO A 36 -12.94 0.89 -9.92
N ASN A 37 -12.70 1.51 -8.77
CA ASN A 37 -11.42 2.19 -8.46
C ASN A 37 -10.49 1.37 -7.57
N ARG A 38 -10.82 0.10 -7.31
CA ARG A 38 -10.06 -0.77 -6.39
C ARG A 38 -9.05 -1.67 -7.08
N LYS A 39 -8.82 -1.47 -8.38
CA LYS A 39 -7.86 -2.21 -9.22
C LYS A 39 -7.34 -1.34 -10.37
N GLY A 40 -6.28 -1.79 -11.04
CA GLY A 40 -5.74 -1.20 -12.25
C GLY A 40 -4.83 0.02 -12.02
N LEU A 41 -4.49 0.70 -13.12
CA LEU A 41 -3.49 1.79 -13.17
C LEU A 41 -4.09 3.12 -13.64
N SER A 42 -5.40 3.32 -13.47
CA SER A 42 -5.97 4.65 -13.69
C SER A 42 -5.38 5.63 -12.68
N ARG A 43 -5.26 6.91 -13.05
CA ARG A 43 -4.78 7.98 -12.14
C ARG A 43 -5.49 7.92 -10.79
N LYS A 44 -6.82 7.76 -10.81
CA LYS A 44 -7.65 7.67 -9.61
C LYS A 44 -7.30 6.44 -8.77
N ALA A 45 -7.24 5.25 -9.37
CA ALA A 45 -6.94 4.02 -8.66
C ALA A 45 -5.54 4.01 -8.05
N ILE A 46 -4.55 4.65 -8.72
CA ILE A 46 -3.19 4.79 -8.20
C ILE A 46 -3.17 5.69 -6.98
N HIS A 47 -3.73 6.90 -7.06
CA HIS A 47 -3.73 7.84 -5.93
C HIS A 47 -4.49 7.28 -4.73
N GLU A 48 -5.65 6.66 -4.95
CA GLU A 48 -6.42 6.03 -3.87
C GLU A 48 -5.64 4.89 -3.20
N GLN A 49 -4.89 4.07 -3.96
CA GLN A 49 -4.06 3.02 -3.38
C GLN A 49 -2.81 3.56 -2.68
N ILE A 50 -2.21 4.67 -3.14
CA ILE A 50 -1.11 5.36 -2.43
C ILE A 50 -1.58 5.78 -1.04
N GLU A 51 -2.71 6.49 -0.96
CA GLU A 51 -3.31 6.91 0.32
C GLU A 51 -3.57 5.73 1.25
N HIS A 52 -4.09 4.63 0.69
CA HIS A 52 -4.33 3.42 1.46
C HIS A 52 -3.04 2.74 1.95
N SER A 53 -1.98 2.71 1.14
CA SER A 53 -0.68 2.16 1.54
C SER A 53 -0.03 3.02 2.62
N LEU A 54 -0.05 4.35 2.48
CA LEU A 54 0.48 5.28 3.49
C LEU A 54 -0.24 5.17 4.85
N ARG A 55 -1.52 4.80 4.89
CA ARG A 55 -2.25 4.55 6.15
C ARG A 55 -1.90 3.22 6.81
N ARG A 56 -1.41 2.24 6.04
CA ARG A 56 -1.04 0.91 6.56
C ARG A 56 0.41 0.88 7.03
N LEU A 57 1.28 1.62 6.36
CA LEU A 57 2.70 1.82 6.71
C LEU A 57 2.85 2.77 7.90
#